data_AF-A0A2E3EFN3-F1
#
_entry.id   AF-A0A2E3EFN3-F1
#
_cell.length_a   1.000
_cell.length_b   1.000
_cell.length_c   1.000
_cell.angle_alpha   90.00
_cell.angle_beta   90.00
_cell.angle_gamma   90.00
#
_symmetry.space_group_name_H-M   'P 1'
#
loop_
_entity.id
_entity.type
_entity.pdbx_description
1 polymer ?
#
loop_
_entity_poly.entity_id
_entity_poly.type
_entity_poly.pdbx_seq_one_letter_code
_entity_poly.pdbx_strand_id
1 'polypeptide(L)'
;TAAGDPDSDGLDNASEFETGTKPNAADTDEDGYSDGVESGTGKWVSADDTGTNPLKADSDNDGLLDGVENPDLAYDPANPEEQPGSDPNLKDTDDDAVSDGQEIAKGRDPSKAQAAPRGYIQDFDGFPDGTTDLGDGSVIAGAAAEIVDGRLQLTKDGQGLGFSSFTIPAIRDSSNGWTITFDIEIFDGPGANDPADGLSVNYGNFNLGELGRAEEGMETIASVTSNLSFEIDTWRNGDAEQGVNIAEQIDGVKNDVEFTNGVILDDGQRVTGTVEISYNPATGASFKTEGLNTNADFEDAVLAFEGDDSFNFGISARVGGANEDLFIDNFVLSLGTLGAPFQITEVTRDGTEVNLTWASRPNRIYLVERSEDMENDADDSNRDGIVGFWEEVDDGVESEGETTTFTDEVPEDSKKMFWRITDMGPAE
;
A
#
# COMPACT_ATOMS: atom_id res chain seq x y z
N THR A 1 -42.52 -12.38 -30.92
CA THR A 1 -43.71 -11.55 -30.55
C THR A 1 -43.38 -10.87 -29.25
N ALA A 2 -44.09 -9.85 -28.77
CA ALA A 2 -43.75 -9.25 -27.46
C ALA A 2 -43.63 -10.28 -26.32
N ALA A 3 -44.48 -11.32 -26.29
CA ALA A 3 -44.40 -12.42 -25.33
C ALA A 3 -43.57 -13.63 -25.82
N GLY A 4 -42.63 -13.43 -26.74
CA GLY A 4 -41.74 -14.48 -27.23
C GLY A 4 -40.41 -14.42 -26.49
N ASP A 5 -39.77 -15.56 -26.35
CA ASP A 5 -38.45 -15.74 -25.72
C ASP A 5 -37.62 -16.57 -26.73
N PRO A 6 -36.94 -15.90 -27.70
CA PRO A 6 -36.35 -16.59 -28.85
C PRO A 6 -35.05 -17.35 -28.55
N ASP A 7 -34.32 -16.97 -27.52
CA ASP A 7 -33.05 -17.54 -27.03
C ASP A 7 -33.22 -18.39 -25.77
N SER A 8 -34.39 -18.35 -25.12
CA SER A 8 -34.77 -19.22 -24.02
C SER A 8 -33.99 -18.98 -22.73
N ASP A 9 -33.67 -17.73 -22.43
CA ASP A 9 -33.01 -17.30 -21.20
C ASP A 9 -33.98 -16.99 -20.04
N GLY A 10 -35.28 -16.90 -20.35
CA GLY A 10 -36.34 -16.62 -19.37
C GLY A 10 -36.92 -15.20 -19.45
N LEU A 11 -36.38 -14.31 -20.28
CA LEU A 11 -36.96 -13.00 -20.58
C LEU A 11 -37.81 -13.06 -21.85
N ASP A 12 -38.90 -12.28 -21.89
CA ASP A 12 -39.63 -12.09 -23.13
C ASP A 12 -39.15 -10.83 -23.85
N ASN A 13 -39.41 -10.76 -25.16
CA ASN A 13 -39.07 -9.64 -26.04
C ASN A 13 -39.52 -8.26 -25.50
N ALA A 14 -40.51 -8.19 -24.60
CA ALA A 14 -40.93 -6.95 -23.96
C ALA A 14 -40.06 -6.61 -22.74
N SER A 15 -39.76 -7.58 -21.87
CA SER A 15 -38.80 -7.43 -20.77
C SER A 15 -37.42 -7.04 -21.28
N GLU A 16 -36.92 -7.70 -22.31
CA GLU A 16 -35.61 -7.40 -22.90
C GLU A 16 -35.54 -5.99 -23.50
N PHE A 17 -36.64 -5.53 -24.08
CA PHE A 17 -36.73 -4.14 -24.53
C PHE A 17 -36.71 -3.14 -23.36
N GLU A 18 -37.25 -3.52 -22.20
CA GLU A 18 -37.26 -2.69 -21.00
C GLU A 18 -35.90 -2.66 -20.28
N THR A 19 -35.18 -3.79 -20.23
CA THR A 19 -33.84 -3.92 -19.64
C THR A 19 -32.72 -3.48 -20.60
N GLY A 20 -33.01 -3.43 -21.90
CA GLY A 20 -32.03 -3.05 -22.93
C GLY A 20 -31.20 -4.22 -23.47
N THR A 21 -31.56 -5.45 -23.11
CA THR A 21 -30.91 -6.68 -23.53
C THR A 21 -31.32 -7.11 -24.95
N LYS A 22 -30.75 -8.21 -25.46
CA LYS A 22 -30.83 -8.62 -26.87
C LYS A 22 -31.76 -9.84 -27.06
N PRO A 23 -32.91 -9.70 -27.76
CA PRO A 23 -33.89 -10.78 -28.03
C PRO A 23 -33.52 -12.02 -28.80
N ASN A 24 -32.23 -12.24 -29.02
CA ASN A 24 -31.70 -13.38 -29.73
C ASN A 24 -30.31 -13.76 -29.22
N ALA A 25 -29.92 -13.29 -28.04
CA ALA A 25 -28.69 -13.59 -27.35
C ALA A 25 -29.05 -13.74 -25.87
N ALA A 26 -29.00 -14.97 -25.37
CA ALA A 26 -29.33 -15.30 -23.98
C ALA A 26 -28.45 -14.60 -22.94
N ASP A 27 -27.32 -14.04 -23.37
CA ASP A 27 -26.28 -13.37 -22.59
C ASP A 27 -25.85 -12.17 -23.44
N THR A 28 -26.21 -10.96 -23.01
CA THR A 28 -26.07 -9.75 -23.81
C THR A 28 -24.67 -9.16 -23.77
N ASP A 29 -23.96 -9.25 -22.65
CA ASP A 29 -22.63 -8.67 -22.43
C ASP A 29 -21.49 -9.70 -22.46
N GLU A 30 -21.83 -10.98 -22.61
CA GLU A 30 -20.93 -12.11 -22.87
C GLU A 30 -20.01 -12.45 -21.67
N ASP A 31 -20.52 -12.32 -20.44
CA ASP A 31 -19.77 -12.63 -19.21
C ASP A 31 -19.96 -14.05 -18.67
N GLY A 32 -20.95 -14.79 -19.18
CA GLY A 32 -21.27 -16.16 -18.77
C GLY A 32 -22.58 -16.33 -17.99
N TYR A 33 -23.19 -15.25 -17.50
CA TYR A 33 -24.57 -15.27 -17.01
C TYR A 33 -25.56 -14.95 -18.14
N SER A 34 -26.80 -15.43 -17.99
CA SER A 34 -27.85 -15.17 -18.96
C SER A 34 -28.69 -13.98 -18.49
N ASP A 35 -29.16 -13.14 -19.41
CA ASP A 35 -29.90 -11.90 -19.10
C ASP A 35 -31.06 -12.15 -18.12
N GLY A 36 -31.70 -13.32 -18.20
CA GLY A 36 -32.81 -13.72 -17.33
C GLY A 36 -32.47 -14.02 -15.88
N VAL A 37 -31.20 -14.27 -15.53
CA VAL A 37 -30.75 -14.44 -14.13
C VAL A 37 -30.21 -13.14 -13.53
N GLU A 38 -29.97 -12.13 -14.36
CA GLU A 38 -29.35 -10.87 -13.96
C GLU A 38 -30.39 -9.77 -13.69
N SER A 39 -30.82 -9.68 -12.44
CA SER A 39 -31.95 -8.82 -12.08
C SER A 39 -31.65 -7.31 -12.03
N GLY A 40 -30.39 -6.90 -12.11
CA GLY A 40 -29.95 -5.49 -12.01
C GLY A 40 -30.23 -4.86 -10.65
N THR A 41 -30.41 -5.66 -9.60
CA THR A 41 -30.74 -5.17 -8.25
C THR A 41 -29.52 -4.74 -7.44
N GLY A 42 -28.31 -5.09 -7.89
CA GLY A 42 -27.05 -4.85 -7.18
C GLY A 42 -26.91 -5.70 -5.92
N LYS A 43 -27.52 -6.89 -5.90
CA LYS A 43 -27.50 -7.77 -4.73
C LYS A 43 -27.64 -9.24 -5.12
N TRP A 44 -26.69 -10.06 -4.71
CA TRP A 44 -26.79 -11.50 -4.82
C TRP A 44 -27.98 -12.08 -4.06
N VAL A 45 -28.82 -12.83 -4.76
CA VAL A 45 -29.87 -13.66 -4.17
C VAL A 45 -29.57 -15.15 -4.36
N SER A 46 -29.14 -15.55 -5.56
CA SER A 46 -28.70 -16.90 -5.92
C SER A 46 -28.13 -16.93 -7.35
N ALA A 47 -27.61 -18.07 -7.80
CA ALA A 47 -27.20 -18.24 -9.21
C ALA A 47 -28.34 -18.11 -10.25
N ASP A 48 -29.62 -18.14 -9.82
CA ASP A 48 -30.78 -17.89 -10.70
C ASP A 48 -31.31 -16.43 -10.57
N ASP A 49 -30.69 -15.61 -9.71
CA ASP A 49 -31.00 -14.18 -9.46
C ASP A 49 -29.74 -13.52 -8.85
N THR A 50 -28.80 -13.18 -9.72
CA THR A 50 -27.42 -12.76 -9.37
C THR A 50 -27.37 -11.31 -8.88
N GLY A 51 -28.37 -10.50 -9.23
CA GLY A 51 -28.38 -9.07 -8.94
C GLY A 51 -27.51 -8.22 -9.87
N THR A 52 -26.68 -8.84 -10.70
CA THR A 52 -25.77 -8.19 -11.65
C THR A 52 -26.50 -7.45 -12.76
N ASN A 53 -25.79 -6.62 -13.50
CA ASN A 53 -26.35 -5.79 -14.56
C ASN A 53 -26.09 -6.43 -15.94
N PRO A 54 -27.13 -6.89 -16.67
CA PRO A 54 -27.01 -7.66 -17.92
C PRO A 54 -26.47 -6.88 -19.14
N LEU A 55 -25.95 -5.67 -18.91
CA LEU A 55 -25.34 -4.81 -19.92
C LEU A 55 -23.88 -4.49 -19.58
N LYS A 56 -23.35 -5.10 -18.53
CA LYS A 56 -22.01 -4.91 -18.00
C LYS A 56 -21.45 -6.27 -17.59
N ALA A 57 -20.47 -6.72 -18.35
CA ALA A 57 -19.76 -7.97 -18.07
C ALA A 57 -19.01 -8.02 -16.72
N ASP A 58 -18.86 -6.86 -16.05
CA ASP A 58 -18.24 -6.66 -14.74
C ASP A 58 -19.07 -5.56 -14.04
N SER A 59 -19.95 -5.97 -13.14
CA SER A 59 -20.97 -5.11 -12.54
C SER A 59 -20.37 -4.12 -11.55
N ASP A 60 -19.44 -4.56 -10.70
CA ASP A 60 -18.85 -3.77 -9.63
C ASP A 60 -17.49 -3.12 -9.98
N ASN A 61 -16.90 -3.49 -11.11
CA ASN A 61 -15.68 -2.94 -11.71
C ASN A 61 -14.43 -3.23 -10.88
N ASP A 62 -14.29 -4.47 -10.43
CA ASP A 62 -13.14 -4.98 -9.70
C ASP A 62 -12.11 -5.69 -10.60
N GLY A 63 -12.48 -6.01 -11.84
CA GLY A 63 -11.67 -6.68 -12.84
C GLY A 63 -12.01 -8.15 -13.10
N LEU A 64 -12.99 -8.72 -12.40
CA LEU A 64 -13.55 -10.06 -12.64
C LEU A 64 -14.83 -9.96 -13.47
N LEU A 65 -15.16 -11.04 -14.19
CA LEU A 65 -16.41 -11.10 -14.95
C LEU A 65 -17.51 -11.65 -14.03
N ASP A 66 -18.72 -11.08 -14.08
CA ASP A 66 -19.80 -11.49 -13.18
C ASP A 66 -20.03 -13.02 -13.24
N GLY A 67 -20.00 -13.59 -14.45
CA GLY A 67 -20.22 -15.02 -14.71
C GLY A 67 -19.18 -15.98 -14.08
N VAL A 68 -18.01 -15.51 -13.63
CA VAL A 68 -17.06 -16.35 -12.89
C VAL A 68 -17.29 -16.33 -11.38
N GLU A 69 -17.97 -15.29 -10.88
CA GLU A 69 -18.13 -15.02 -9.46
C GLU A 69 -19.40 -15.70 -8.90
N ASN A 70 -19.26 -16.35 -7.75
CA ASN A 70 -20.35 -17.04 -7.10
C ASN A 70 -20.10 -17.17 -5.59
N PRO A 71 -20.72 -16.32 -4.76
CA PRO A 71 -20.44 -16.31 -3.32
C PRO A 71 -21.07 -17.49 -2.58
N ASP A 72 -21.93 -18.29 -3.24
CA ASP A 72 -22.46 -19.54 -2.67
C ASP A 72 -21.48 -20.72 -2.83
N LEU A 73 -20.42 -20.57 -3.64
CA LEU A 73 -19.34 -21.53 -3.83
C LEU A 73 -18.08 -21.04 -3.11
N ALA A 74 -17.26 -21.98 -2.64
CA ALA A 74 -15.98 -21.64 -2.02
C ALA A 74 -14.93 -21.38 -3.10
N TYR A 75 -14.03 -20.43 -2.83
CA TYR A 75 -12.81 -20.19 -3.59
C TYR A 75 -12.09 -21.49 -3.99
N ASP A 76 -11.75 -21.63 -5.28
CA ASP A 76 -10.97 -22.75 -5.80
C ASP A 76 -9.51 -22.32 -6.07
N PRO A 77 -8.56 -22.64 -5.16
CA PRO A 77 -7.15 -22.28 -5.35
C PRO A 77 -6.49 -22.96 -6.55
N ALA A 78 -7.12 -23.99 -7.14
CA ALA A 78 -6.62 -24.62 -8.36
C ALA A 78 -7.08 -23.88 -9.63
N ASN A 79 -8.16 -23.10 -9.58
CA ASN A 79 -8.74 -22.36 -10.70
C ASN A 79 -9.31 -20.99 -10.22
N PRO A 80 -8.49 -20.12 -9.63
CA PRO A 80 -8.97 -18.91 -8.95
C PRO A 80 -9.70 -17.93 -9.89
N GLU A 81 -9.29 -17.85 -11.16
CA GLU A 81 -9.93 -17.01 -12.18
C GLU A 81 -11.32 -17.50 -12.63
N GLU A 82 -11.67 -18.76 -12.35
CA GLU A 82 -12.93 -19.40 -12.78
C GLU A 82 -13.88 -19.68 -11.59
N GLN A 83 -13.36 -19.54 -10.36
CA GLN A 83 -14.12 -19.68 -9.13
C GLN A 83 -13.41 -18.91 -7.99
N PRO A 84 -13.54 -17.57 -7.97
CA PRO A 84 -13.00 -16.72 -6.92
C PRO A 84 -13.77 -16.82 -5.60
N GLY A 85 -15.05 -17.25 -5.63
CA GLY A 85 -15.90 -17.29 -4.42
C GLY A 85 -16.34 -15.91 -3.92
N SER A 86 -16.18 -14.86 -4.74
CA SER A 86 -16.62 -13.48 -4.51
C SER A 86 -18.09 -13.24 -4.88
N ASP A 87 -18.66 -12.11 -4.44
CA ASP A 87 -19.96 -11.57 -4.84
C ASP A 87 -19.78 -10.54 -5.98
N PRO A 88 -20.34 -10.78 -7.19
CA PRO A 88 -20.15 -9.90 -8.37
C PRO A 88 -20.77 -8.49 -8.25
N ASN A 89 -21.40 -8.19 -7.11
CA ASN A 89 -21.96 -6.88 -6.82
C ASN A 89 -21.13 -6.10 -5.78
N LEU A 90 -20.03 -6.66 -5.30
CA LEU A 90 -19.18 -6.12 -4.25
C LEU A 90 -17.71 -6.18 -4.70
N LYS A 91 -17.16 -5.01 -5.04
CA LYS A 91 -15.75 -4.88 -5.44
C LYS A 91 -14.75 -5.52 -4.46
N ASP A 92 -15.12 -5.62 -3.19
CA ASP A 92 -14.36 -6.20 -2.09
C ASP A 92 -15.37 -7.05 -1.28
N THR A 93 -15.32 -8.37 -1.46
CA THR A 93 -16.30 -9.31 -0.92
C THR A 93 -16.19 -9.47 0.58
N ASP A 94 -14.97 -9.43 1.13
CA ASP A 94 -14.70 -9.72 2.53
C ASP A 94 -14.43 -8.49 3.41
N ASP A 95 -14.54 -7.29 2.80
CA ASP A 95 -14.37 -5.98 3.41
C ASP A 95 -12.95 -5.76 4.00
N ASP A 96 -11.89 -6.33 3.38
CA ASP A 96 -10.48 -6.16 3.81
C ASP A 96 -9.71 -5.03 3.11
N ALA A 97 -10.39 -4.29 2.21
CA ALA A 97 -9.92 -3.16 1.42
C ALA A 97 -9.01 -3.50 0.23
N VAL A 98 -8.91 -4.77 -0.17
CA VAL A 98 -8.36 -5.20 -1.46
C VAL A 98 -9.52 -5.66 -2.33
N SER A 99 -9.53 -5.30 -3.62
CA SER A 99 -10.61 -5.77 -4.50
C SER A 99 -10.42 -7.23 -4.89
N ASP A 100 -11.52 -7.95 -5.16
CA ASP A 100 -11.46 -9.40 -5.39
C ASP A 100 -10.56 -9.74 -6.60
N GLY A 101 -10.67 -8.98 -7.69
CA GLY A 101 -9.78 -9.08 -8.85
C GLY A 101 -8.29 -8.84 -8.53
N GLN A 102 -7.97 -7.95 -7.59
CA GLN A 102 -6.58 -7.74 -7.15
C GLN A 102 -6.09 -8.89 -6.27
N GLU A 103 -6.97 -9.48 -5.47
CA GLU A 103 -6.65 -10.65 -4.67
C GLU A 103 -6.36 -11.86 -5.56
N ILE A 104 -7.18 -12.11 -6.58
CA ILE A 104 -6.95 -13.16 -7.57
C ILE A 104 -5.61 -12.96 -8.30
N ALA A 105 -5.29 -11.74 -8.73
CA ALA A 105 -4.00 -11.42 -9.35
C ALA A 105 -2.80 -11.69 -8.42
N LYS A 106 -3.01 -11.63 -7.10
CA LYS A 106 -2.00 -11.89 -6.06
C LYS A 106 -2.06 -13.32 -5.49
N GLY A 107 -2.94 -14.18 -6.01
CA GLY A 107 -3.12 -15.56 -5.55
C GLY A 107 -3.75 -15.67 -4.15
N ARG A 108 -4.61 -14.72 -3.79
CA ARG A 108 -5.34 -14.65 -2.51
C ARG A 108 -6.79 -15.10 -2.68
N ASP A 109 -7.45 -15.41 -1.56
CA ASP A 109 -8.85 -15.85 -1.48
C ASP A 109 -9.75 -14.65 -1.14
N PRO A 110 -10.59 -14.16 -2.09
CA PRO A 110 -11.44 -12.98 -1.89
C PRO A 110 -12.57 -13.11 -0.86
N SER A 111 -12.83 -14.34 -0.39
CA SER A 111 -13.84 -14.60 0.63
C SER A 111 -13.26 -14.64 2.05
N LYS A 112 -11.97 -14.32 2.18
CA LYS A 112 -11.18 -14.50 3.39
C LYS A 112 -10.36 -13.26 3.67
N ALA A 113 -10.97 -12.40 4.51
CA ALA A 113 -10.32 -11.19 4.98
C ALA A 113 -8.93 -11.53 5.47
N GLN A 114 -7.95 -11.11 4.68
CA GLN A 114 -6.56 -11.25 5.01
C GLN A 114 -6.14 -9.96 5.69
N ALA A 115 -4.99 -10.02 6.36
CA ALA A 115 -4.34 -8.77 6.69
C ALA A 115 -3.85 -8.19 5.35
N ALA A 116 -4.70 -7.44 4.64
CA ALA A 116 -4.22 -6.44 3.73
C ALA A 116 -3.16 -5.62 4.48
N PRO A 117 -2.07 -5.20 3.83
CA PRO A 117 -1.35 -4.03 4.29
C PRO A 117 -2.42 -2.94 4.38
N ARG A 118 -2.90 -2.62 5.58
CA ARG A 118 -3.81 -1.49 5.77
C ARG A 118 -3.11 -0.34 5.04
N GLY A 119 -3.68 0.30 4.03
CA GLY A 119 -2.95 1.32 3.26
C GLY A 119 -3.15 1.22 1.75
N TYR A 120 -2.09 1.44 0.97
CA TYR A 120 -2.15 1.60 -0.48
C TYR A 120 -0.90 1.03 -1.15
N ILE A 121 -1.03 0.26 -2.22
CA ILE A 121 0.10 -0.32 -2.96
C ILE A 121 -0.06 -0.03 -4.44
N GLN A 122 1.03 0.37 -5.07
CA GLN A 122 1.09 0.55 -6.51
C GLN A 122 2.52 0.28 -7.02
N ASP A 123 2.69 -0.80 -7.76
CA ASP A 123 3.92 -1.12 -8.50
C ASP A 123 3.89 -0.58 -9.94
N PHE A 124 2.77 -0.03 -10.40
CA PHE A 124 2.55 0.54 -11.73
C PHE A 124 2.75 -0.45 -12.90
N ASP A 125 2.99 -1.72 -12.60
CA ASP A 125 3.16 -2.77 -13.59
C ASP A 125 1.84 -3.07 -14.30
N GLY A 126 1.92 -3.46 -15.57
CA GLY A 126 0.75 -3.82 -16.38
C GLY A 126 -0.06 -2.64 -16.93
N PHE A 127 0.17 -1.40 -16.47
CA PHE A 127 -0.42 -0.20 -17.06
C PHE A 127 0.29 0.19 -18.37
N PRO A 128 -0.45 0.52 -19.45
CA PRO A 128 0.15 1.03 -20.68
C PRO A 128 0.85 2.38 -20.49
N ASP A 129 1.88 2.63 -21.29
CA ASP A 129 2.52 3.95 -21.37
C ASP A 129 1.48 5.06 -21.68
N GLY A 130 1.57 6.17 -20.94
CA GLY A 130 0.64 7.29 -21.04
C GLY A 130 -0.59 7.17 -20.15
N THR A 131 -0.69 6.13 -19.32
CA THR A 131 -1.78 5.99 -18.35
C THR A 131 -1.71 7.10 -17.30
N THR A 132 -2.85 7.74 -17.02
CA THR A 132 -3.01 8.77 -15.97
C THR A 132 -4.19 8.49 -15.04
N ASP A 133 -4.90 7.40 -15.25
CA ASP A 133 -6.03 6.96 -14.44
C ASP A 133 -5.84 5.47 -14.15
N LEU A 134 -5.63 5.15 -12.87
CA LEU A 134 -5.37 3.79 -12.41
C LEU A 134 -6.65 3.04 -12.01
N GLY A 135 -7.81 3.70 -12.02
CA GLY A 135 -9.11 3.09 -11.66
C GLY A 135 -9.31 2.82 -10.16
N ASP A 136 -8.40 3.29 -9.31
CA ASP A 136 -8.39 3.05 -7.85
C ASP A 136 -8.73 4.30 -7.02
N GLY A 137 -9.13 5.39 -7.68
CA GLY A 137 -9.44 6.68 -7.05
C GLY A 137 -8.23 7.57 -6.77
N SER A 138 -7.01 7.08 -6.98
CA SER A 138 -5.83 7.94 -7.06
C SER A 138 -5.90 8.86 -8.28
N VAL A 139 -5.14 9.96 -8.24
CA VAL A 139 -5.12 10.96 -9.31
C VAL A 139 -3.68 11.26 -9.70
N ILE A 140 -3.35 10.98 -10.96
CA ILE A 140 -2.12 11.44 -11.61
C ILE A 140 -2.44 12.75 -12.32
N ALA A 141 -1.79 13.84 -11.93
CA ALA A 141 -2.05 15.19 -12.43
C ALA A 141 -0.77 15.89 -12.89
N GLY A 142 -0.89 16.76 -13.89
CA GLY A 142 0.22 17.53 -14.46
C GLY A 142 0.55 17.11 -15.90
N ALA A 143 1.16 18.01 -16.66
CA ALA A 143 1.41 17.78 -18.09
C ALA A 143 2.51 16.76 -18.37
N ALA A 144 3.41 16.51 -17.40
CA ALA A 144 4.45 15.51 -17.50
C ALA A 144 4.01 14.13 -16.99
N ALA A 145 3.02 14.08 -16.09
CA ALA A 145 2.75 12.93 -15.24
C ALA A 145 2.02 11.81 -16.00
N GLU A 146 2.64 10.64 -16.08
CA GLU A 146 2.06 9.44 -16.72
C GLU A 146 2.83 8.17 -16.31
N ILE A 147 2.25 6.99 -16.55
CA ILE A 147 3.00 5.74 -16.48
C ILE A 147 3.89 5.60 -17.71
N VAL A 148 5.14 5.20 -17.51
CA VAL A 148 6.12 4.89 -18.56
C VAL A 148 6.95 3.68 -18.15
N ASP A 149 6.97 2.65 -18.98
CA ASP A 149 7.74 1.41 -18.76
C ASP A 149 7.46 0.79 -17.37
N GLY A 150 6.19 0.73 -16.97
CA GLY A 150 5.76 0.16 -15.68
C GLY A 150 6.09 1.02 -14.46
N ARG A 151 6.39 2.31 -14.63
CA ARG A 151 6.75 3.22 -13.52
C ARG A 151 6.01 4.55 -13.64
N LEU A 152 5.74 5.20 -12.52
CA LEU A 152 5.17 6.54 -12.52
C LEU A 152 6.25 7.58 -12.82
N GLN A 153 6.13 8.28 -13.95
CA GLN A 153 6.96 9.45 -14.25
C GLN A 153 6.23 10.72 -13.83
N LEU A 154 6.85 11.59 -13.04
CA LEU A 154 6.27 12.88 -12.63
C LEU A 154 6.88 14.07 -13.37
N THR A 155 8.19 14.05 -13.60
CA THR A 155 8.90 15.12 -14.33
C THR A 155 9.65 14.56 -15.54
N LYS A 156 9.92 15.45 -16.50
CA LYS A 156 10.55 15.12 -17.79
C LYS A 156 11.71 16.07 -18.08
N ASP A 157 12.92 15.52 -18.20
CA ASP A 157 14.13 16.27 -18.54
C ASP A 157 13.94 17.05 -19.86
N GLY A 158 14.36 18.32 -19.86
CA GLY A 158 14.37 19.21 -21.01
C GLY A 158 13.00 19.70 -21.51
N GLN A 159 11.88 19.37 -20.85
CA GLN A 159 10.55 19.72 -21.37
C GLN A 159 9.88 20.91 -20.66
N GLY A 160 10.25 21.21 -19.41
CA GLY A 160 9.72 22.37 -18.67
C GLY A 160 8.20 22.37 -18.51
N LEU A 161 7.64 21.21 -18.15
CA LEU A 161 6.19 20.96 -18.10
C LEU A 161 5.51 21.40 -16.79
N GLY A 162 6.25 22.05 -15.89
CA GLY A 162 5.70 22.64 -14.67
C GLY A 162 5.55 21.62 -13.55
N PHE A 163 4.43 21.72 -12.82
CA PHE A 163 4.14 20.89 -11.66
C PHE A 163 3.34 19.64 -12.05
N SER A 164 3.57 18.58 -11.28
CA SER A 164 2.93 17.28 -11.39
C SER A 164 2.68 16.71 -10.01
N SER A 165 1.65 15.88 -9.87
CA SER A 165 1.43 15.14 -8.65
C SER A 165 0.80 13.77 -8.89
N PHE A 166 0.97 12.91 -7.89
CA PHE A 166 0.23 11.68 -7.72
C PHE A 166 -0.40 11.71 -6.33
N THR A 167 -1.73 11.78 -6.25
CA THR A 167 -2.45 11.89 -4.97
C THR A 167 -3.34 10.68 -4.73
N ILE A 168 -3.29 10.15 -3.50
CA ILE A 168 -4.06 8.99 -3.06
C ILE A 168 -5.13 9.49 -2.07
N PRO A 169 -6.40 9.03 -2.21
CA PRO A 169 -7.48 9.35 -1.27
C PRO A 169 -7.12 9.07 0.18
N ALA A 170 -7.75 9.83 1.07
CA ALA A 170 -7.64 9.62 2.50
C ALA A 170 -7.99 8.17 2.87
N ILE A 171 -7.15 7.58 3.72
CA ILE A 171 -7.29 6.20 4.14
C ILE A 171 -7.67 6.20 5.62
N ARG A 172 -8.75 5.50 5.94
CA ARG A 172 -9.23 5.38 7.31
C ARG A 172 -8.12 4.91 8.25
N ASP A 173 -8.11 5.43 9.48
CA ASP A 173 -7.13 5.11 10.52
C ASP A 173 -5.69 5.61 10.25
N SER A 174 -5.45 6.44 9.23
CA SER A 174 -4.13 7.03 8.93
C SER A 174 -3.63 8.00 10.01
N SER A 175 -4.53 8.61 10.80
CA SER A 175 -4.14 9.44 11.96
C SER A 175 -3.42 8.64 13.05
N ASN A 176 -3.56 7.32 13.07
CA ASN A 176 -2.85 6.44 14.02
C ASN A 176 -1.40 6.12 13.62
N GLY A 177 -0.92 6.66 12.50
CA GLY A 177 0.43 6.44 12.00
C GLY A 177 0.48 5.54 10.78
N TRP A 178 1.60 5.63 10.05
CA TRP A 178 1.83 4.94 8.79
C TRP A 178 3.31 4.93 8.40
N THR A 179 3.65 4.07 7.44
CA THR A 179 4.96 3.98 6.77
C THR A 179 4.74 3.98 5.26
N ILE A 180 5.57 4.72 4.52
CA ILE A 180 5.64 4.72 3.05
C ILE A 180 7.02 4.23 2.62
N THR A 181 7.05 3.30 1.66
CA THR A 181 8.27 2.93 0.94
C THR A 181 8.05 2.98 -0.57
N PHE A 182 9.07 3.38 -1.33
CA PHE A 182 9.08 3.28 -2.78
C PHE A 182 10.51 3.32 -3.31
N ASP A 183 10.68 2.88 -4.56
CA ASP A 183 11.89 3.06 -5.34
C ASP A 183 11.83 4.40 -6.07
N ILE A 184 12.95 5.13 -6.04
CA ILE A 184 13.11 6.41 -6.71
C ILE A 184 14.24 6.34 -7.74
N GLU A 185 14.01 6.93 -8.91
CA GLU A 185 15.05 7.24 -9.89
C GLU A 185 14.95 8.71 -10.29
N ILE A 186 16.05 9.44 -10.15
CA ILE A 186 16.17 10.83 -10.63
C ILE A 186 17.31 10.88 -11.65
N PHE A 187 17.06 11.50 -12.79
CA PHE A 187 18.05 11.65 -13.84
C PHE A 187 18.06 13.06 -14.40
N ASP A 188 19.23 13.66 -14.47
CA ASP A 188 19.45 14.90 -15.22
C ASP A 188 20.38 14.60 -16.41
N GLY A 189 19.94 14.99 -17.60
CA GLY A 189 20.72 14.84 -18.82
C GLY A 189 21.85 15.84 -18.88
N PRO A 190 23.00 15.51 -19.51
CA PRO A 190 24.15 16.42 -19.56
C PRO A 190 23.77 17.74 -20.25
N GLY A 191 23.88 18.87 -19.55
CA GLY A 191 23.23 20.11 -19.96
C GLY A 191 23.87 21.40 -19.47
N ALA A 192 23.11 22.50 -19.51
CA ALA A 192 23.52 23.83 -19.04
C ALA A 192 22.60 24.38 -17.93
N ASN A 193 21.63 23.57 -17.50
CA ASN A 193 20.73 23.89 -16.41
C ASN A 193 21.01 22.89 -15.29
N ASP A 194 21.10 23.37 -14.05
CA ASP A 194 21.24 22.49 -12.89
C ASP A 194 19.93 21.69 -12.69
N PRO A 195 19.98 20.51 -12.06
CA PRO A 195 18.78 19.74 -11.71
C PRO A 195 17.85 20.56 -10.79
N ALA A 196 16.54 20.41 -11.01
CA ALA A 196 15.49 21.07 -10.26
C ALA A 196 14.10 20.53 -10.61
N ASP A 197 13.07 20.77 -9.79
CA ASP A 197 13.15 21.41 -8.47
C ASP A 197 13.06 20.38 -7.32
N GLY A 198 12.87 19.10 -7.66
CA GLY A 198 12.79 18.01 -6.70
C GLY A 198 11.35 17.58 -6.46
N LEU A 199 11.11 17.06 -5.26
CA LEU A 199 9.82 16.50 -4.88
C LEU A 199 9.51 16.65 -3.38
N SER A 200 8.25 16.45 -3.06
CA SER A 200 7.79 16.19 -1.69
C SER A 200 6.80 15.04 -1.64
N VAL A 201 6.87 14.26 -0.56
CA VAL A 201 5.81 13.34 -0.14
C VAL A 201 4.99 14.04 0.93
N ASN A 202 3.67 14.08 0.77
CA ASN A 202 2.77 14.92 1.55
C ASN A 202 1.66 14.09 2.19
N TYR A 203 1.30 14.44 3.42
CA TYR A 203 0.12 13.95 4.14
C TYR A 203 -0.63 15.13 4.74
N GLY A 204 -1.81 15.46 4.21
CA GLY A 204 -2.48 16.70 4.58
C GLY A 204 -3.87 16.91 3.98
N ASN A 205 -4.45 18.08 4.25
CA ASN A 205 -5.82 18.42 3.85
C ASN A 205 -5.94 19.04 2.43
N PHE A 206 -5.00 18.74 1.54
CA PHE A 206 -5.09 19.12 0.13
C PHE A 206 -6.15 18.30 -0.61
N ASN A 207 -6.63 18.81 -1.74
CA ASN A 207 -7.58 18.07 -2.59
C ASN A 207 -6.83 17.07 -3.48
N LEU A 208 -7.50 16.00 -3.91
CA LEU A 208 -6.96 15.11 -4.94
C LEU A 208 -6.70 15.88 -6.25
N GLY A 209 -5.56 15.60 -6.88
CA GLY A 209 -5.06 16.30 -8.06
C GLY A 209 -4.46 17.69 -7.80
N GLU A 210 -4.36 18.14 -6.55
CA GLU A 210 -3.56 19.32 -6.21
C GLU A 210 -2.09 19.06 -6.55
N LEU A 211 -1.42 20.01 -7.20
CA LEU A 211 -0.09 19.78 -7.78
C LEU A 211 1.07 20.00 -6.80
N GLY A 212 0.81 20.66 -5.66
CA GLY A 212 1.84 20.99 -4.67
C GLY A 212 2.89 21.99 -5.18
N ARG A 213 4.00 22.04 -4.44
CA ARG A 213 5.15 22.91 -4.67
C ARG A 213 6.48 22.14 -4.72
N ALA A 214 6.44 20.87 -5.13
CA ALA A 214 7.63 20.03 -5.20
C ALA A 214 8.39 20.04 -3.87
N GLU A 215 9.64 20.48 -3.83
CA GLU A 215 10.51 20.58 -2.66
C GLU A 215 9.97 21.47 -1.53
N GLU A 216 8.89 22.23 -1.74
CA GLU A 216 8.24 23.07 -0.73
C GLU A 216 6.89 22.49 -0.24
N GLY A 217 6.65 21.20 -0.48
CA GLY A 217 5.46 20.51 0.01
C GLY A 217 4.17 21.05 -0.61
N MET A 218 3.23 21.46 0.24
CA MET A 218 1.94 22.07 -0.14
C MET A 218 1.89 23.57 0.19
N GLU A 219 3.04 24.22 0.33
CA GLU A 219 3.10 25.64 0.68
C GLU A 219 2.35 26.50 -0.35
N THR A 220 1.83 27.66 0.07
CA THR A 220 1.14 28.65 -0.77
C THR A 220 -0.20 28.20 -1.38
N ILE A 221 -0.62 26.95 -1.17
CA ILE A 221 -1.96 26.48 -1.53
C ILE A 221 -2.92 26.90 -0.42
N ALA A 222 -3.70 27.96 -0.68
CA ALA A 222 -4.50 28.63 0.35
C ALA A 222 -5.55 27.75 1.05
N SER A 223 -5.97 26.64 0.44
CA SER A 223 -6.88 25.67 1.05
C SER A 223 -6.19 24.70 2.00
N VAL A 224 -4.87 24.56 1.90
CA VAL A 224 -4.08 23.64 2.72
C VAL A 224 -3.65 24.36 3.98
N THR A 225 -4.13 23.86 5.12
CA THR A 225 -3.81 24.41 6.44
C THR A 225 -3.01 23.45 7.29
N SER A 226 -3.08 22.15 6.97
CA SER A 226 -2.39 21.08 7.69
C SER A 226 -1.72 20.17 6.69
N ASN A 227 -0.39 20.06 6.75
CA ASN A 227 0.39 19.18 5.89
C ASN A 227 1.69 18.74 6.58
N LEU A 228 2.01 17.46 6.51
CA LEU A 228 3.34 16.94 6.80
C LEU A 228 4.03 16.64 5.47
N SER A 229 5.25 17.13 5.29
CA SER A 229 6.01 17.10 4.05
C SER A 229 7.39 16.48 4.27
N PHE A 230 7.80 15.62 3.35
CA PHE A 230 9.13 15.00 3.29
C PHE A 230 9.74 15.39 1.96
N GLU A 231 10.71 16.29 2.01
CA GLU A 231 11.14 17.06 0.83
C GLU A 231 12.54 16.61 0.41
N ILE A 232 12.70 16.40 -0.89
CA ILE A 232 13.97 16.16 -1.55
C ILE A 232 14.16 17.32 -2.52
N ASP A 233 14.98 18.29 -2.11
CA ASP A 233 15.26 19.50 -2.86
C ASP A 233 16.48 19.29 -3.74
N THR A 234 16.26 19.23 -5.06
CA THR A 234 17.34 19.14 -6.05
C THR A 234 17.81 20.53 -6.50
N TRP A 235 17.11 21.61 -6.16
CA TRP A 235 17.34 22.94 -6.69
C TRP A 235 18.63 23.58 -6.16
N ARG A 236 19.50 23.79 -7.16
CA ARG A 236 20.83 24.40 -7.18
C ARG A 236 21.88 23.72 -6.31
N ASN A 237 22.73 22.96 -7.00
CA ASN A 237 23.90 22.30 -6.44
C ASN A 237 24.78 23.24 -5.59
N GLY A 238 24.81 22.96 -4.28
CA GLY A 238 25.58 23.69 -3.29
C GLY A 238 24.90 24.96 -2.75
N ASP A 239 23.60 25.13 -3.01
CA ASP A 239 22.78 26.11 -2.30
C ASP A 239 22.60 25.71 -0.83
N ALA A 240 22.25 26.69 0.02
CA ALA A 240 22.03 26.47 1.45
C ALA A 240 20.69 25.81 1.75
N GLU A 241 19.72 25.89 0.82
CA GLU A 241 18.38 25.32 0.95
C GLU A 241 18.31 23.90 0.35
N GLN A 242 19.22 23.55 -0.56
CA GLN A 242 19.29 22.22 -1.18
C GLN A 242 19.52 21.10 -0.15
N GLY A 243 18.81 19.98 -0.30
CA GLY A 243 19.03 18.79 0.51
C GLY A 243 17.76 18.01 0.76
N VAL A 244 17.67 17.44 1.96
CA VAL A 244 16.51 16.68 2.41
C VAL A 244 15.95 17.29 3.68
N ASN A 245 14.63 17.37 3.79
CA ASN A 245 13.97 17.92 4.96
C ASN A 245 12.71 17.16 5.36
N ILE A 246 12.31 17.35 6.61
CA ILE A 246 10.94 17.13 7.08
C ILE A 246 10.39 18.51 7.41
N ALA A 247 9.22 18.85 6.89
CA ALA A 247 8.52 20.09 7.20
C ALA A 247 7.07 19.84 7.62
N GLU A 248 6.57 20.67 8.52
CA GLU A 248 5.17 20.68 8.92
C GLU A 248 4.52 22.02 8.58
N GLN A 249 3.25 21.97 8.19
CA GLN A 249 2.41 23.13 7.97
C GLN A 249 1.22 23.04 8.92
N ILE A 250 1.06 24.06 9.77
CA ILE A 250 -0.01 24.15 10.77
C ILE A 250 -0.66 25.53 10.68
N ASP A 251 -1.99 25.57 10.62
CA ASP A 251 -2.76 26.79 10.37
C ASP A 251 -2.27 27.57 9.12
N GLY A 252 -1.76 26.84 8.12
CA GLY A 252 -1.23 27.39 6.87
C GLY A 252 0.17 28.01 6.98
N VAL A 253 0.89 27.77 8.08
CA VAL A 253 2.27 28.24 8.28
C VAL A 253 3.23 27.05 8.23
N LYS A 254 4.15 27.03 7.26
CA LYS A 254 5.22 26.03 7.13
C LYS A 254 6.34 26.28 8.15
N ASN A 255 6.91 25.22 8.69
CA ASN A 255 8.13 25.17 9.49
C ASN A 255 8.92 23.92 9.12
N ASP A 256 10.21 24.09 8.88
CA ASP A 256 11.12 22.96 8.71
C ASP A 256 11.48 22.39 10.09
N VAL A 257 11.38 21.07 10.22
CA VAL A 257 11.55 20.31 11.46
C VAL A 257 12.96 19.72 11.54
N GLU A 258 13.38 19.03 10.49
CA GLU A 258 14.72 18.45 10.34
C GLU A 258 15.25 18.76 8.95
N PHE A 259 16.56 18.98 8.83
CA PHE A 259 17.20 19.34 7.56
C PHE A 259 18.64 18.88 7.48
N THR A 260 18.99 18.28 6.34
CA THR A 260 20.36 17.94 5.97
C THR A 260 20.66 18.58 4.63
N ASN A 261 21.54 19.59 4.64
CA ASN A 261 21.99 20.26 3.43
C ASN A 261 22.94 19.37 2.61
N GLY A 262 22.77 19.36 1.30
CA GLY A 262 23.72 18.76 0.38
C GLY A 262 23.19 18.57 -1.03
N VAL A 263 24.12 18.27 -1.95
CA VAL A 263 23.78 17.96 -3.34
C VAL A 263 23.06 16.62 -3.40
N ILE A 264 21.87 16.61 -4.01
CA ILE A 264 21.08 15.38 -4.25
C ILE A 264 21.50 14.71 -5.56
N LEU A 265 21.71 15.50 -6.61
CA LEU A 265 21.97 15.07 -7.99
C LEU A 265 22.97 15.99 -8.68
N ASP A 266 24.02 15.46 -9.30
CA ASP A 266 24.93 16.23 -10.16
C ASP A 266 24.40 16.34 -11.61
N ASP A 267 24.81 17.38 -12.34
CA ASP A 267 24.51 17.52 -13.78
C ASP A 267 25.05 16.33 -14.58
N GLY A 268 24.19 15.74 -15.41
CA GLY A 268 24.50 14.54 -16.19
C GLY A 268 24.53 13.24 -15.38
N GLN A 269 24.03 13.23 -14.15
CA GLN A 269 23.98 12.06 -13.28
C GLN A 269 22.61 11.39 -13.30
N ARG A 270 22.62 10.08 -13.03
CA ARG A 270 21.47 9.30 -12.60
C ARG A 270 21.69 8.82 -11.17
N VAL A 271 20.69 9.00 -10.31
CA VAL A 271 20.63 8.41 -8.97
C VAL A 271 19.42 7.50 -8.87
N THR A 272 19.58 6.39 -8.14
CA THR A 272 18.53 5.39 -7.95
C THR A 272 18.66 4.83 -6.54
N GLY A 273 17.55 4.62 -5.86
CA GLY A 273 17.54 3.94 -4.57
C GLY A 273 16.15 3.91 -3.95
N THR A 274 16.09 3.80 -2.64
CA THR A 274 14.85 3.62 -1.88
C THR A 274 14.54 4.85 -1.05
N VAL A 275 13.25 5.06 -0.80
CA VAL A 275 12.72 6.02 0.17
C VAL A 275 11.92 5.25 1.21
N GLU A 276 12.16 5.54 2.48
CA GLU A 276 11.37 5.06 3.62
C GLU A 276 10.98 6.25 4.50
N ILE A 277 9.68 6.44 4.71
CA ILE A 277 9.11 7.55 5.46
C ILE A 277 8.12 6.99 6.47
N SER A 278 8.03 7.57 7.67
CA SER A 278 6.97 7.23 8.60
C SER A 278 6.43 8.43 9.36
N TYR A 279 5.17 8.29 9.79
CA TYR A 279 4.52 9.16 10.77
C TYR A 279 4.01 8.30 11.91
N ASN A 280 4.33 8.71 13.14
CA ASN A 280 3.82 8.14 14.37
C ASN A 280 3.31 9.29 15.26
N PRO A 281 2.01 9.32 15.61
CA PRO A 281 1.44 10.41 16.41
C PRO A 281 2.07 10.53 17.81
N ALA A 282 2.73 9.47 18.31
CA ALA A 282 3.41 9.48 19.60
C ALA A 282 4.88 9.89 19.54
N THR A 283 5.61 9.53 18.48
CA THR A 283 7.08 9.75 18.41
C THR A 283 7.50 10.81 17.40
N GLY A 284 6.70 11.07 16.36
CA GLY A 284 7.02 12.07 15.33
C GLY A 284 7.13 11.45 13.94
N ALA A 285 8.03 11.97 13.11
CA ALA A 285 8.24 11.49 11.75
C ALA A 285 9.68 11.05 11.48
N SER A 286 9.84 10.01 10.68
CA SER A 286 11.15 9.54 10.23
C SER A 286 11.25 9.57 8.71
N PHE A 287 12.45 9.80 8.20
CA PHE A 287 12.70 9.89 6.77
C PHE A 287 14.12 9.43 6.46
N LYS A 288 14.20 8.36 5.68
CA LYS A 288 15.44 7.78 5.22
C LYS A 288 15.41 7.63 3.70
N THR A 289 16.53 7.94 3.06
CA THR A 289 16.74 7.62 1.64
C THR A 289 18.03 6.85 1.46
N GLU A 290 18.13 6.10 0.38
CA GLU A 290 19.39 5.50 -0.06
C GLU A 290 19.63 5.80 -1.55
N GLY A 291 20.90 5.80 -1.97
CA GLY A 291 21.26 5.93 -3.39
C GLY A 291 21.32 7.36 -3.95
N LEU A 292 20.89 8.38 -3.19
CA LEU A 292 21.09 9.79 -3.52
C LEU A 292 22.52 10.24 -3.14
N ASN A 293 22.99 11.38 -3.68
CA ASN A 293 24.30 11.93 -3.29
C ASN A 293 24.28 12.43 -1.82
N THR A 294 23.16 13.01 -1.39
CA THR A 294 22.86 13.35 0.00
C THR A 294 21.58 12.63 0.38
N ASN A 295 21.62 11.84 1.45
CA ASN A 295 20.51 11.01 1.88
C ASN A 295 19.89 11.53 3.17
N ALA A 296 18.59 11.29 3.35
CA ALA A 296 17.92 11.48 4.63
C ALA A 296 18.29 10.34 5.60
N ASP A 297 18.44 10.69 6.87
CA ASP A 297 18.66 9.77 7.99
C ASP A 297 18.07 10.41 9.26
N PHE A 298 16.78 10.79 9.16
CA PHE A 298 16.03 11.42 10.25
C PHE A 298 15.19 10.36 10.96
N GLU A 299 15.31 10.31 12.29
CA GLU A 299 14.57 9.39 13.15
C GLU A 299 13.74 10.17 14.16
N ASP A 300 12.43 9.91 14.22
CA ASP A 300 11.51 10.45 15.22
C ASP A 300 11.60 11.98 15.41
N ALA A 301 11.65 12.71 14.28
CA ALA A 301 11.60 14.15 14.24
C ALA A 301 10.33 14.64 14.97
N VAL A 302 10.50 15.44 16.02
CA VAL A 302 9.40 15.85 16.88
C VAL A 302 8.49 16.83 16.14
N LEU A 303 7.22 16.47 16.02
CA LEU A 303 6.20 17.26 15.33
C LEU A 303 5.26 17.97 16.31
N ALA A 304 4.73 19.12 15.88
CA ALA A 304 3.49 19.69 16.41
C ALA A 304 2.27 19.33 15.54
N PHE A 305 2.50 18.84 14.32
CA PHE A 305 1.47 18.34 13.42
C PHE A 305 0.65 17.19 14.02
N GLU A 306 -0.66 17.25 13.85
CA GLU A 306 -1.61 16.19 14.20
C GLU A 306 -2.22 15.62 12.92
N GLY A 307 -2.09 14.31 12.72
CA GLY A 307 -2.70 13.61 11.59
C GLY A 307 -4.20 13.47 11.72
N ASP A 308 -4.89 13.36 10.60
CA ASP A 308 -6.36 13.21 10.53
C ASP A 308 -6.71 12.20 9.43
N ASP A 309 -7.68 11.32 9.69
CA ASP A 309 -8.11 10.27 8.75
C ASP A 309 -8.73 10.82 7.46
N SER A 310 -9.02 12.13 7.39
CA SER A 310 -9.49 12.82 6.19
C SER A 310 -8.36 13.36 5.32
N PHE A 311 -7.10 13.25 5.75
CA PHE A 311 -5.96 13.73 4.99
C PHE A 311 -5.61 12.79 3.84
N ASN A 312 -5.34 13.39 2.68
CA ASN A 312 -4.88 12.66 1.51
C ASN A 312 -3.35 12.47 1.58
N PHE A 313 -2.86 11.52 0.80
CA PHE A 313 -1.43 11.33 0.56
C PHE A 313 -1.09 11.85 -0.84
N GLY A 314 0.14 12.34 -1.04
CA GLY A 314 0.52 12.78 -2.38
C GLY A 314 1.99 13.05 -2.58
N ILE A 315 2.50 12.67 -3.74
CA ILE A 315 3.82 13.06 -4.22
C ILE A 315 3.64 14.26 -5.13
N SER A 316 4.34 15.36 -4.85
CA SER A 316 4.37 16.55 -5.70
C SER A 316 5.77 16.73 -6.26
N ALA A 317 5.89 17.08 -7.53
CA ALA A 317 7.17 17.31 -8.18
C ALA A 317 7.06 18.39 -9.24
N ARG A 318 8.21 18.92 -9.67
CA ARG A 318 8.24 20.03 -10.61
C ARG A 318 9.51 20.03 -11.44
N VAL A 319 9.36 20.40 -12.71
CA VAL A 319 10.45 20.94 -13.52
C VAL A 319 10.05 22.29 -14.12
N GLY A 320 10.97 23.25 -14.04
CA GLY A 320 10.82 24.60 -14.60
C GLY A 320 11.65 24.84 -15.85
N GLY A 321 12.55 25.84 -15.78
CA GLY A 321 13.60 26.03 -16.78
C GLY A 321 14.83 25.16 -16.56
N ALA A 322 14.81 24.37 -15.49
CA ALA A 322 15.77 23.35 -15.09
C ALA A 322 15.13 21.96 -15.28
N ASN A 323 15.95 20.92 -15.19
CA ASN A 323 15.62 19.65 -15.80
C ASN A 323 15.92 18.45 -14.89
N GLU A 324 14.96 17.57 -14.75
CA GLU A 324 15.17 16.20 -14.26
C GLU A 324 14.01 15.32 -14.74
N ASP A 325 14.30 14.05 -14.99
CA ASP A 325 13.30 12.99 -14.96
C ASP A 325 13.17 12.50 -13.51
N LEU A 326 11.94 12.34 -13.04
CA LEU A 326 11.62 11.72 -11.75
C LEU A 326 10.69 10.53 -12.00
N PHE A 327 11.17 9.35 -11.63
CA PHE A 327 10.39 8.12 -11.62
C PHE A 327 10.20 7.59 -10.21
N ILE A 328 9.00 7.07 -9.96
CA ILE A 328 8.60 6.39 -8.73
C ILE A 328 8.10 5.00 -9.11
N ASP A 329 8.48 4.01 -8.32
CA ASP A 329 8.12 2.61 -8.54
C ASP A 329 7.94 1.87 -7.19
N ASN A 330 7.28 0.72 -7.18
CA ASN A 330 7.08 -0.13 -6.01
C ASN A 330 6.56 0.63 -4.77
N PHE A 331 5.56 1.50 -4.96
CA PHE A 331 4.99 2.32 -3.89
C PHE A 331 4.16 1.46 -2.93
N VAL A 332 4.46 1.56 -1.64
CA VAL A 332 3.76 0.87 -0.56
C VAL A 332 3.55 1.86 0.57
N LEU A 333 2.29 2.14 0.88
CA LEU A 333 1.83 2.80 2.09
C LEU A 333 1.21 1.74 2.99
N SER A 334 1.68 1.65 4.22
CA SER A 334 1.15 0.78 5.28
C SER A 334 0.68 1.63 6.46
N LEU A 335 -0.51 1.37 6.97
CA LEU A 335 -1.18 2.06 8.06
C LEU A 335 -1.02 1.30 9.37
N GLY A 336 -1.26 2.06 10.43
CA GLY A 336 -0.80 1.74 11.75
C GLY A 336 0.64 2.20 11.87
N THR A 337 1.02 2.60 13.07
CA THR A 337 2.39 2.31 13.46
C THR A 337 2.57 0.83 13.18
N LEU A 338 3.51 0.45 12.31
CA LEU A 338 4.20 -0.80 12.56
C LEU A 338 4.68 -0.65 14.01
N GLY A 339 3.90 -1.17 14.96
CA GLY A 339 4.45 -1.62 16.23
C GLY A 339 5.68 -2.37 15.82
N ALA A 340 6.83 -1.88 16.29
CA ALA A 340 8.18 -2.17 15.79
C ALA A 340 8.26 -3.54 15.10
N PRO A 341 8.96 -3.66 13.95
CA PRO A 341 8.98 -4.89 13.15
C PRO A 341 9.01 -6.11 14.05
N PHE A 342 8.10 -7.08 13.86
CA PHE A 342 7.88 -8.20 14.79
C PHE A 342 9.22 -8.79 15.26
N GLN A 343 9.62 -8.38 16.47
CA GLN A 343 10.92 -8.67 17.03
C GLN A 343 10.84 -8.67 18.56
N ILE A 344 11.73 -9.46 19.17
CA ILE A 344 12.01 -9.34 20.60
C ILE A 344 12.70 -8.00 20.83
N THR A 345 12.05 -7.10 21.56
CA THR A 345 12.51 -5.74 21.84
C THR A 345 13.33 -5.67 23.13
N GLU A 346 13.12 -6.59 24.07
CA GLU A 346 13.88 -6.63 25.32
C GLU A 346 14.08 -8.07 25.82
N VAL A 347 15.27 -8.35 26.35
CA VAL A 347 15.59 -9.59 27.07
C VAL A 347 16.26 -9.20 28.39
N THR A 348 15.61 -9.51 29.52
CA THR A 348 16.19 -9.31 30.87
C THR A 348 16.35 -10.63 31.59
N ARG A 349 17.32 -10.74 32.51
CA ARG A 349 17.56 -11.94 33.30
C ARG A 349 17.71 -11.60 34.79
N ASP A 350 16.96 -12.29 35.64
CA ASP A 350 17.12 -12.28 37.10
C ASP A 350 17.27 -13.73 37.61
N GLY A 351 18.51 -14.11 37.95
CA GLY A 351 18.82 -15.49 38.34
C GLY A 351 18.59 -16.49 37.21
N THR A 352 17.60 -17.37 37.40
CA THR A 352 17.16 -18.38 36.41
C THR A 352 15.99 -17.90 35.54
N GLU A 353 15.35 -16.78 35.88
CA GLU A 353 14.24 -16.23 35.09
C GLU A 353 14.76 -15.30 34.00
N VAL A 354 14.30 -15.52 32.77
CA VAL A 354 14.55 -14.66 31.61
C VAL A 354 13.20 -14.11 31.14
N ASN A 355 13.05 -12.79 31.13
CA ASN A 355 11.87 -12.14 30.58
C ASN A 355 12.16 -11.68 29.15
N LEU A 356 11.32 -12.12 28.23
CA LEU A 356 11.31 -11.75 26.82
C LEU A 356 10.14 -10.81 26.59
N THR A 357 10.39 -9.64 26.00
CA THR A 357 9.33 -8.73 25.56
C THR A 357 9.47 -8.54 24.06
N TRP A 358 8.35 -8.63 23.33
CA TRP A 358 8.30 -8.39 21.89
C TRP A 358 7.14 -7.47 21.52
N ALA A 359 7.25 -6.85 20.36
CA ALA A 359 6.13 -6.16 19.72
C ALA A 359 5.06 -7.19 19.33
N SER A 360 3.83 -7.03 19.83
CA SER A 360 2.72 -7.96 19.61
C SER A 360 1.49 -7.21 19.05
N ARG A 361 0.43 -7.96 18.74
CA ARG A 361 -0.86 -7.41 18.29
C ARG A 361 -1.97 -7.95 19.17
N PRO A 362 -3.03 -7.17 19.45
CA PRO A 362 -4.18 -7.68 20.20
C PRO A 362 -4.78 -8.93 19.55
N ASN A 363 -5.37 -9.81 20.37
CA ASN A 363 -6.05 -11.03 19.93
C ASN A 363 -5.17 -12.01 19.14
N ARG A 364 -3.91 -12.21 19.56
CA ARG A 364 -3.00 -13.20 18.97
C ARG A 364 -2.56 -14.24 20.00
N ILE A 365 -2.17 -15.41 19.51
CA ILE A 365 -1.45 -16.45 20.25
C ILE A 365 -0.02 -16.54 19.70
N TYR A 366 0.95 -16.65 20.59
CA TYR A 366 2.36 -16.79 20.24
C TYR A 366 2.92 -18.13 20.72
N LEU A 367 3.76 -18.71 19.87
CA LEU A 367 4.63 -19.83 20.18
C LEU A 367 6.01 -19.30 20.58
N VAL A 368 6.51 -19.74 21.73
CA VAL A 368 7.84 -19.45 22.25
C VAL A 368 8.67 -20.72 22.17
N GLU A 369 9.79 -20.65 21.45
CA GLU A 369 10.76 -21.73 21.34
C GLU A 369 12.14 -21.25 21.80
N ARG A 370 12.98 -22.18 22.24
CA ARG A 370 14.36 -21.88 22.63
C ARG A 370 15.37 -22.89 22.11
N SER A 371 16.62 -22.46 21.95
CA SER A 371 17.73 -23.35 21.59
C SER A 371 19.06 -22.88 22.18
N GLU A 372 19.99 -23.80 22.38
CA GLU A 372 21.39 -23.47 22.72
C GLU A 372 22.24 -23.13 21.47
N ASP A 373 21.68 -23.30 20.26
CA ASP A 373 22.35 -23.05 18.98
C ASP A 373 21.46 -22.25 18.00
N MET A 374 22.07 -21.46 17.12
CA MET A 374 21.41 -20.61 16.11
C MET A 374 21.40 -21.24 14.70
N GLU A 375 21.99 -22.43 14.52
CA GLU A 375 22.03 -23.08 13.20
C GLU A 375 20.61 -23.40 12.69
N ASN A 376 20.27 -22.79 11.55
CA ASN A 376 19.00 -22.92 10.86
C ASN A 376 19.18 -23.96 9.74
N ASP A 377 18.81 -25.21 9.97
CA ASP A 377 18.74 -26.22 8.90
C ASP A 377 17.39 -26.05 8.17
N ALA A 378 17.42 -26.04 6.84
CA ALA A 378 16.23 -25.95 5.99
C ALA A 378 15.33 -27.19 6.11
N ASP A 379 15.85 -28.29 6.64
CA ASP A 379 15.12 -29.50 6.96
C ASP A 379 14.92 -29.64 8.48
N ASP A 380 14.00 -28.87 9.07
CA ASP A 380 13.49 -29.16 10.42
C ASP A 380 12.64 -30.45 10.38
N SER A 381 13.34 -31.58 10.30
CA SER A 381 12.77 -32.92 10.40
C SER A 381 13.43 -33.66 11.57
N ASN A 382 12.77 -33.52 12.71
CA ASN A 382 12.97 -34.25 13.96
C ASN A 382 13.37 -35.75 13.88
N ARG A 383 14.62 -36.16 13.56
CA ARG A 383 15.02 -37.57 13.84
C ARG A 383 16.47 -38.04 13.85
N ASP A 384 17.50 -37.21 13.93
CA ASP A 384 18.88 -37.74 13.99
C ASP A 384 19.74 -37.29 15.19
N GLY A 385 19.35 -36.23 15.90
CA GLY A 385 20.03 -35.78 17.12
C GLY A 385 21.45 -35.27 16.87
N ILE A 386 21.73 -34.70 15.69
CA ILE A 386 23.07 -34.26 15.31
C ILE A 386 23.24 -32.73 15.29
N VAL A 387 22.18 -31.90 15.19
CA VAL A 387 22.30 -30.43 15.30
C VAL A 387 20.97 -29.72 15.65
N GLY A 388 21.05 -28.64 16.45
CA GLY A 388 20.07 -27.54 16.56
C GLY A 388 18.60 -27.87 16.88
N PHE A 389 18.29 -28.47 18.03
CA PHE A 389 16.88 -28.63 18.47
C PHE A 389 16.33 -27.30 19.01
N TRP A 390 15.25 -26.79 18.43
CA TRP A 390 14.39 -25.78 19.05
C TRP A 390 13.39 -26.50 19.95
N GLU A 391 13.48 -26.26 21.26
CA GLU A 391 12.54 -26.75 22.25
C GLU A 391 11.34 -25.80 22.30
N GLU A 392 10.14 -26.31 22.06
CA GLU A 392 8.89 -25.63 22.37
C GLU A 392 8.79 -25.38 23.88
N VAL A 393 8.67 -24.11 24.27
CA VAL A 393 8.54 -23.68 25.67
C VAL A 393 7.06 -23.49 26.01
N ASP A 394 6.31 -22.81 25.13
CA ASP A 394 4.88 -22.55 25.26
C ASP A 394 4.28 -22.26 23.87
N ASP A 395 3.15 -22.87 23.50
CA ASP A 395 2.46 -22.70 22.22
C ASP A 395 1.16 -21.89 22.32
N GLY A 396 0.88 -21.30 23.50
CA GLY A 396 -0.40 -20.69 23.86
C GLY A 396 -0.28 -19.30 24.49
N VAL A 397 0.80 -18.55 24.24
CA VAL A 397 0.99 -17.24 24.87
C VAL A 397 0.03 -16.21 24.26
N GLU A 398 -1.03 -15.89 25.01
CA GLU A 398 -2.00 -14.86 24.63
C GLU A 398 -1.36 -13.46 24.61
N SER A 399 -1.74 -12.68 23.59
CA SER A 399 -1.29 -11.30 23.47
C SER A 399 -1.78 -10.40 24.62
N GLU A 400 -0.87 -9.59 25.15
CA GLU A 400 -1.20 -8.55 26.14
C GLU A 400 -1.56 -7.20 25.49
N GLY A 401 -1.57 -7.11 24.15
CA GLY A 401 -1.90 -5.89 23.40
C GLY A 401 -0.87 -5.59 22.32
N GLU A 402 -0.25 -4.41 22.39
CA GLU A 402 0.81 -3.96 21.47
C GLU A 402 2.20 -4.51 21.83
N THR A 403 2.36 -5.01 23.06
CA THR A 403 3.55 -5.69 23.55
C THR A 403 3.13 -6.87 24.40
N THR A 404 3.86 -7.98 24.31
CA THR A 404 3.64 -9.16 25.17
C THR A 404 4.95 -9.50 25.85
N THR A 405 4.88 -9.81 27.16
CA THR A 405 6.01 -10.31 27.92
C THR A 405 5.80 -11.77 28.32
N PHE A 406 6.83 -12.59 28.14
CA PHE A 406 6.87 -13.98 28.60
C PHE A 406 8.11 -14.24 29.45
N THR A 407 7.96 -15.03 30.52
CA THR A 407 9.06 -15.44 31.40
C THR A 407 9.39 -16.91 31.15
N ASP A 408 10.62 -17.16 30.68
CA ASP A 408 11.20 -18.49 30.59
C ASP A 408 12.11 -18.75 31.81
N GLU A 409 12.18 -20.00 32.28
CA GLU A 409 13.11 -20.43 33.32
C GLU A 409 14.25 -21.25 32.70
N VAL A 410 15.48 -20.73 32.79
CA VAL A 410 16.69 -21.35 32.25
C VAL A 410 17.64 -21.83 33.35
N PRO A 411 18.37 -22.95 33.15
CA PRO A 411 19.37 -23.43 34.10
C PRO A 411 20.45 -22.38 34.40
N GLU A 412 20.88 -22.30 35.67
CA GLU A 412 21.85 -21.31 36.15
C GLU A 412 23.20 -21.40 35.40
N ASP A 413 23.57 -22.60 34.91
CA ASP A 413 24.81 -22.89 34.20
C ASP A 413 24.73 -22.74 32.66
N SER A 414 23.58 -22.36 32.11
CA SER A 414 23.38 -22.13 30.67
C SER A 414 24.29 -20.99 30.18
N LYS A 415 25.16 -21.29 29.21
CA LYS A 415 26.17 -20.33 28.71
C LYS A 415 25.69 -19.46 27.56
N LYS A 416 24.73 -19.94 26.77
CA LYS A 416 24.06 -19.25 25.66
C LYS A 416 22.67 -19.88 25.47
N MET A 417 21.68 -19.05 25.24
CA MET A 417 20.32 -19.46 24.91
C MET A 417 19.79 -18.46 23.88
N PHE A 418 19.04 -18.98 22.91
CA PHE A 418 18.37 -18.24 21.86
C PHE A 418 16.88 -18.50 21.98
N TRP A 419 16.07 -17.50 21.63
CA TRP A 419 14.61 -17.63 21.60
C TRP A 419 14.09 -17.24 20.23
N ARG A 420 13.01 -17.92 19.84
CA ARG A 420 12.21 -17.62 18.66
C ARG A 420 10.77 -17.44 19.11
N ILE A 421 10.16 -16.34 18.69
CA ILE A 421 8.74 -16.09 18.89
C ILE A 421 8.07 -16.21 17.53
N THR A 422 7.04 -17.03 17.45
CA THR A 422 6.25 -17.25 16.24
C THR A 422 4.83 -16.79 16.52
N ASP A 423 4.29 -15.93 15.66
CA ASP A 423 2.88 -15.57 15.71
C ASP A 423 2.04 -16.71 15.13
N MET A 424 1.22 -17.35 15.96
CA MET A 424 0.45 -18.55 15.62
C MET A 424 -0.94 -18.23 15.04
N GLY A 425 -1.34 -16.96 15.02
CA GLY A 425 -2.68 -16.57 14.57
C GLY A 425 -3.54 -15.94 15.65
N PRO A 426 -4.82 -15.70 15.34
CA PRO A 426 -5.78 -15.16 16.30
C PRO A 426 -6.00 -16.09 17.49
N ALA A 427 -6.24 -15.53 18.68
CA ALA A 427 -6.79 -16.29 19.80
C ALA A 427 -8.26 -16.65 19.51
N GLU A 428 -8.62 -17.94 19.65
CA GLU A 428 -10.00 -18.45 19.47
C GLU A 428 -10.96 -18.07 20.61
#